data_AF-A0A6C0KJX0-F1
#
_entry.id   AF-A0A6C0KJX0-F1
#
_cell.length_a   1.000
_cell.length_b   1.000
_cell.length_c   1.000
_cell.angle_alpha   90.00
_cell.angle_beta   90.00
_cell.angle_gamma   90.00
#
_symmetry.space_group_name_H-M   'P 1'
#
loop_
_entity.id
_entity.type
_entity.pdbx_description
1 polymer ?
#
loop_
_entity_poly.entity_id
_entity_poly.type
_entity_poly.pdbx_seq_one_letter_code
_entity_poly.pdbx_strand_id
1 'polypeptide(L)'
;MFLQLLQSGVIVLGLFAASLSTAYYICEIKKLPFINPQYYKDLTIRNKYHSQITRTMPPVFIGTTLLFNHASQYFTNNKMNTFQTGVYIVLYCVIIEFVYYLYHRIIHHNFFYKSIHSKHHENTVIYPIDSIYVGPLDIFLYITCLHIPIYLLRVDLFIYCICLYIYVVLGFISHSSILYNHHVIHHKLFRYNYCLVIPMFDLLFDTYREQM
;
A
#
# COMPACT_ATOMS: atom_id res chain seq x y z
N MET A 1 -3.43 -26.18 -11.23
CA MET A 1 -2.36 -25.56 -10.44
C MET A 1 -1.56 -24.53 -11.24
N PHE A 2 -0.77 -24.90 -12.26
CA PHE A 2 0.05 -23.93 -13.02
C PHE A 2 -0.76 -22.80 -13.69
N LEU A 3 -1.86 -23.13 -14.38
CA LEU A 3 -2.71 -22.13 -15.04
C LEU A 3 -3.35 -21.14 -14.06
N GLN A 4 -3.78 -21.62 -12.87
CA GLN A 4 -4.36 -20.76 -11.83
C GLN A 4 -3.33 -19.80 -11.25
N LEU A 5 -2.09 -20.28 -11.06
CA LEU A 5 -0.99 -19.45 -10.60
C LEU A 5 -0.63 -18.38 -11.64
N LEU A 6 -0.64 -18.74 -12.93
CA LEU A 6 -0.42 -17.79 -14.01
C LEU A 6 -1.52 -16.72 -14.05
N GLN A 7 -2.80 -17.11 -13.95
CA GLN A 7 -3.93 -16.18 -13.86
C GLN A 7 -3.81 -15.24 -12.66
N SER A 8 -3.40 -15.78 -11.51
CA SER A 8 -3.14 -15.01 -10.29
C SER A 8 -2.06 -13.95 -10.53
N GLY A 9 -0.97 -14.32 -11.19
CA GLY A 9 0.11 -13.40 -11.53
C GLY A 9 -0.33 -12.29 -12.48
N VAL A 10 -1.14 -12.63 -13.50
CA VAL A 10 -1.70 -11.64 -14.44
C VAL A 10 -2.60 -10.63 -13.72
N ILE A 11 -3.47 -11.09 -12.82
CA ILE A 11 -4.34 -10.20 -12.04
C ILE A 11 -3.52 -9.26 -11.14
N VAL A 12 -2.55 -9.80 -10.39
CA VAL A 12 -1.71 -9.02 -9.48
C VAL A 12 -0.90 -7.97 -10.26
N LEU A 13 -0.23 -8.37 -11.34
CA LEU A 13 0.55 -7.45 -12.18
C LEU A 13 -0.33 -6.41 -12.84
N GLY A 14 -1.50 -6.81 -13.34
CA GLY A 14 -2.48 -5.92 -13.96
C GLY A 14 -3.01 -4.86 -12.99
N LEU A 15 -3.39 -5.27 -11.77
CA LEU A 15 -3.84 -4.35 -10.72
C LEU A 15 -2.74 -3.38 -10.31
N PHE A 16 -1.52 -3.86 -10.13
CA PHE A 16 -0.39 -3.00 -9.80
C PHE A 16 -0.11 -1.98 -10.91
N ALA A 17 -0.02 -2.44 -12.17
CA ALA A 17 0.25 -1.57 -13.31
C ALA A 17 -0.86 -0.52 -13.53
N ALA A 18 -2.13 -0.92 -13.38
CA ALA A 18 -3.27 -0.01 -13.46
C ALA A 18 -3.23 1.04 -12.34
N SER A 19 -2.92 0.62 -11.10
CA SER A 19 -2.83 1.52 -9.95
C SER A 19 -1.68 2.51 -10.09
N LEU A 20 -0.49 2.02 -10.48
CA LEU A 20 0.69 2.84 -10.74
C LEU A 20 0.42 3.88 -11.84
N SER A 21 -0.17 3.45 -12.95
CA SER A 21 -0.53 4.33 -14.06
C SER A 21 -1.53 5.40 -13.62
N THR A 22 -2.54 5.01 -12.85
CA THR A 22 -3.55 5.94 -12.31
C THR A 22 -2.89 6.98 -11.40
N ALA A 23 -2.06 6.56 -10.46
CA ALA A 23 -1.35 7.46 -9.55
C ALA A 23 -0.42 8.43 -10.32
N TYR A 24 0.29 7.92 -11.34
CA TYR A 24 1.10 8.74 -12.23
C TYR A 24 0.27 9.82 -12.93
N TYR A 25 -0.85 9.45 -13.56
CA TYR A 25 -1.71 10.41 -14.26
C TYR A 25 -2.34 11.44 -13.31
N ILE A 26 -2.71 11.05 -12.09
CA ILE A 26 -3.19 12.00 -11.08
C ILE A 26 -2.10 13.04 -10.79
N CYS A 27 -0.83 12.63 -10.65
CA CYS A 27 0.28 13.53 -10.40
C CYS A 27 0.53 14.48 -11.59
N GLU A 28 0.47 13.97 -12.81
CA GLU A 28 0.57 14.79 -14.04
C GLU A 28 -0.53 15.86 -14.10
N ILE A 29 -1.79 15.49 -13.84
CA ILE A 29 -2.92 16.43 -13.81
C ILE A 29 -2.71 17.50 -12.73
N LYS A 30 -2.20 17.10 -11.56
CA LYS A 30 -1.89 18.01 -10.44
C LYS A 30 -0.58 18.79 -10.61
N LYS A 31 0.17 18.54 -11.69
CA LYS A 31 1.49 19.13 -11.95
C LYS A 31 2.47 18.91 -10.80
N LEU A 32 2.41 17.74 -10.17
CA LEU A 32 3.32 17.32 -9.11
C LEU A 32 4.24 16.20 -9.59
N PRO A 33 5.53 16.22 -9.21
CA PRO A 33 6.45 15.16 -9.59
C PRO A 33 6.04 13.84 -8.96
N PHE A 34 5.83 12.82 -9.80
CA PHE A 34 5.61 11.45 -9.35
C PHE A 34 6.90 10.81 -8.83
N ILE A 35 8.03 11.15 -9.46
CA ILE A 35 9.36 10.64 -9.14
C ILE A 35 10.16 11.70 -8.39
N ASN A 36 10.88 11.29 -7.35
CA ASN A 36 11.76 12.18 -6.61
C ASN A 36 12.78 12.88 -7.54
N PRO A 37 12.77 14.22 -7.64
CA PRO A 37 13.65 14.94 -8.54
C PRO A 37 15.15 14.71 -8.28
N GLN A 38 15.53 14.28 -7.08
CA GLN A 38 16.91 13.94 -6.74
C GLN A 38 17.43 12.76 -7.55
N TYR A 39 16.56 11.82 -7.96
CA TYR A 39 16.96 10.66 -8.77
C TYR A 39 17.45 11.07 -10.17
N TYR A 40 17.05 12.23 -10.68
CA TYR A 40 17.59 12.75 -11.95
C TYR A 40 18.92 13.50 -11.76
N LYS A 41 19.14 14.06 -10.57
CA LYS A 41 20.28 14.94 -10.27
C LYS A 41 21.50 14.18 -9.75
N ASP A 42 21.28 13.08 -9.03
CA ASP A 42 22.35 12.31 -8.38
C ASP A 42 22.33 10.85 -8.84
N LEU A 43 23.39 10.47 -9.55
CA LEU A 43 23.62 9.11 -10.04
C LEU A 43 23.71 8.07 -8.93
N THR A 44 24.32 8.42 -7.79
CA THR A 44 24.51 7.53 -6.65
C THR A 44 23.16 7.22 -5.99
N ILE A 45 22.35 8.25 -5.75
CA ILE A 45 21.00 8.09 -5.18
C ILE A 45 20.14 7.28 -6.15
N ARG A 46 20.19 7.58 -7.46
CA ARG A 46 19.45 6.82 -8.47
C ARG A 46 19.85 5.34 -8.50
N ASN A 47 21.14 5.03 -8.50
CA ASN A 47 21.63 3.66 -8.51
C ASN A 47 21.22 2.90 -7.23
N LYS A 48 21.24 3.58 -6.09
CA LYS A 48 20.76 3.04 -4.81
C LYS A 48 19.26 2.73 -4.86
N TYR A 49 18.46 3.64 -5.41
CA TYR A 49 17.04 3.44 -5.65
C TYR A 49 16.79 2.21 -6.54
N HIS A 50 17.39 2.16 -7.74
CA HIS A 50 17.21 1.02 -8.64
C HIS A 50 17.64 -0.31 -8.01
N SER A 51 18.78 -0.33 -7.31
CA SER A 51 19.24 -1.53 -6.60
C SER A 51 18.22 -2.00 -5.56
N GLN A 52 17.61 -1.07 -4.82
CA GLN A 52 16.57 -1.40 -3.85
C GLN A 52 15.32 -1.97 -4.53
N ILE A 53 14.84 -1.34 -5.59
CA ILE A 53 13.66 -1.79 -6.34
C ILE A 53 13.89 -3.19 -6.94
N THR A 54 15.04 -3.43 -7.57
CA THR A 54 15.37 -4.74 -8.16
C THR A 54 15.43 -5.86 -7.12
N ARG A 55 15.85 -5.56 -5.89
CA ARG A 55 15.85 -6.54 -4.78
C ARG A 55 14.47 -6.77 -4.17
N THR A 56 13.59 -5.77 -4.24
CA THR A 56 12.33 -5.74 -3.51
C THR A 56 11.17 -6.25 -4.38
N MET A 57 11.07 -5.80 -5.63
CA MET A 57 9.89 -6.06 -6.47
C MET A 57 9.72 -7.54 -6.87
N PRO A 58 10.75 -8.28 -7.31
CA PRO A 58 10.57 -9.69 -7.70
C PRO A 58 10.02 -10.59 -6.58
N PRO A 59 10.60 -10.65 -5.36
CA PRO A 59 10.05 -11.49 -4.30
C PRO A 59 8.66 -11.03 -3.86
N VAL A 60 8.38 -9.72 -3.94
CA VAL A 60 7.05 -9.17 -3.66
C VAL A 60 6.00 -9.66 -4.65
N PHE A 61 6.27 -9.58 -5.95
CA PHE A 61 5.31 -10.06 -6.95
C PHE A 61 5.10 -11.57 -6.86
N ILE A 62 6.16 -12.34 -6.60
CA ILE A 62 6.06 -13.78 -6.35
C ILE A 62 5.20 -14.04 -5.11
N GLY A 63 5.53 -13.42 -3.97
CA GLY A 63 4.82 -13.60 -2.70
C GLY A 63 3.35 -13.18 -2.79
N THR A 64 3.07 -12.05 -3.42
CA THR A 64 1.71 -11.54 -3.64
C THR A 64 0.91 -12.44 -4.56
N THR A 65 1.54 -12.96 -5.61
CA THR A 65 0.88 -13.92 -6.53
C THR A 65 0.51 -15.20 -5.81
N LEU A 66 1.39 -15.74 -4.97
CA LEU A 66 1.12 -16.91 -4.15
C LEU A 66 0.02 -16.64 -3.11
N LEU A 67 0.09 -15.49 -2.45
CA LEU A 67 -0.90 -15.07 -1.46
C LEU A 67 -2.28 -14.92 -2.10
N PHE A 68 -2.38 -14.21 -3.23
CA PHE A 68 -3.62 -14.07 -3.98
C PHE A 68 -4.13 -15.42 -4.50
N ASN A 69 -3.26 -16.30 -5.00
CA ASN A 69 -3.66 -17.64 -5.44
C ASN A 69 -4.28 -18.44 -4.30
N HIS A 70 -3.69 -18.40 -3.11
CA HIS A 70 -4.26 -19.05 -1.93
C HIS A 70 -5.57 -18.36 -1.49
N ALA A 71 -5.58 -17.03 -1.39
CA ALA A 71 -6.74 -16.26 -0.97
C ALA A 71 -7.94 -16.43 -1.93
N SER A 72 -7.67 -16.71 -3.21
CA SER A 72 -8.72 -16.91 -4.22
C SER A 72 -9.65 -18.09 -3.93
N GLN A 73 -9.21 -19.04 -3.10
CA GLN A 73 -10.02 -20.18 -2.65
C GLN A 73 -11.15 -19.77 -1.69
N TYR A 74 -11.06 -18.58 -1.09
CA TYR A 74 -12.03 -18.07 -0.12
C TYR A 74 -13.05 -17.10 -0.74
N PHE A 75 -12.91 -16.76 -2.02
CA PHE A 75 -13.88 -15.90 -2.69
C PHE A 75 -15.25 -16.56 -2.76
N THR A 76 -16.28 -15.76 -2.51
CA THR A 76 -17.66 -16.20 -2.70
C THR A 76 -18.09 -16.04 -4.16
N ASN A 77 -18.89 -16.99 -4.65
CA ASN A 77 -19.59 -16.88 -5.93
C ASN A 77 -21.03 -16.34 -5.75
N ASN A 78 -21.41 -15.99 -4.52
CA ASN A 78 -22.72 -15.45 -4.23
C ASN A 78 -22.86 -14.06 -4.85
N LYS A 79 -23.90 -13.86 -5.67
CA LYS A 79 -24.20 -12.54 -6.21
C LYS A 79 -24.72 -11.64 -5.10
N MET A 80 -23.96 -10.59 -4.78
CA MET A 80 -24.39 -9.52 -3.88
C MET A 80 -25.22 -8.50 -4.65
N ASN A 81 -26.26 -7.97 -4.02
CA ASN A 81 -26.94 -6.78 -4.53
C ASN A 81 -26.10 -5.51 -4.24
N THR A 82 -26.44 -4.39 -4.88
CA THR A 82 -25.68 -3.13 -4.76
C THR A 82 -25.50 -2.65 -3.31
N PHE A 83 -26.53 -2.79 -2.47
CA PHE A 83 -26.44 -2.39 -1.06
C PHE A 83 -25.46 -3.28 -0.30
N GLN A 84 -25.54 -4.60 -0.48
CA GLN A 84 -24.58 -5.54 0.09
C GLN A 84 -23.17 -5.25 -0.37
N THR A 85 -22.95 -5.03 -1.68
CA THR A 85 -21.64 -4.65 -2.23
C THR A 85 -21.10 -3.40 -1.53
N GLY A 86 -21.92 -2.35 -1.35
CA GLY A 86 -21.51 -1.14 -0.63
C GLY A 86 -21.09 -1.41 0.82
N VAL A 87 -21.89 -2.21 1.56
CA VAL A 87 -21.56 -2.59 2.95
C VAL A 87 -20.24 -3.37 3.02
N TYR A 88 -20.03 -4.34 2.12
CA TYR A 88 -18.80 -5.14 2.12
C TYR A 88 -17.58 -4.32 1.75
N ILE A 89 -17.68 -3.35 0.84
CA ILE A 89 -16.60 -2.40 0.55
C ILE A 89 -16.23 -1.60 1.81
N VAL A 90 -17.23 -1.05 2.52
CA VAL A 90 -16.97 -0.30 3.76
C VAL A 90 -16.29 -1.17 4.81
N LEU A 91 -16.79 -2.39 5.04
CA LEU A 91 -16.17 -3.34 5.97
C LEU A 91 -14.73 -3.67 5.56
N TYR A 92 -14.49 -3.87 4.26
CA TYR A 92 -13.16 -4.13 3.72
C TYR A 92 -12.19 -2.99 4.04
N CYS A 93 -12.61 -1.74 3.79
CA CYS A 93 -11.81 -0.55 4.10
C CYS A 93 -11.51 -0.43 5.60
N VAL A 94 -12.51 -0.62 6.47
CA VAL A 94 -12.33 -0.55 7.93
C VAL A 94 -11.31 -1.59 8.40
N ILE A 95 -11.39 -2.82 7.89
CA ILE A 95 -10.44 -3.89 8.24
C ILE A 95 -9.03 -3.54 7.76
N ILE A 96 -8.86 -3.05 6.53
CA ILE A 96 -7.55 -2.64 6.03
C ILE A 96 -6.94 -1.56 6.92
N GLU A 97 -7.68 -0.49 7.20
CA GLU A 97 -7.16 0.62 8.00
C GLU A 97 -6.77 0.16 9.39
N PHE A 98 -7.52 -0.77 9.99
CA PHE A 98 -7.22 -1.30 11.31
C PHE A 98 -5.96 -2.16 11.32
N VAL A 99 -5.90 -3.13 10.42
CA VAL A 99 -4.79 -4.08 10.33
C VAL A 99 -3.50 -3.33 9.96
N TYR A 100 -3.60 -2.39 9.01
CA TYR A 100 -2.49 -1.54 8.63
C TYR A 100 -2.04 -0.63 9.77
N TYR A 101 -2.97 0.01 10.49
CA TYR A 101 -2.66 0.83 11.66
C TYR A 101 -1.84 0.04 12.69
N LEU A 102 -2.27 -1.17 13.03
CA LEU A 102 -1.56 -2.04 13.98
C LEU A 102 -0.18 -2.40 13.46
N TYR A 103 -0.10 -2.90 12.23
CA TYR A 103 1.15 -3.23 11.55
C TYR A 103 2.14 -2.06 11.61
N HIS A 104 1.69 -0.91 11.13
CA HIS A 104 2.52 0.28 10.96
C HIS A 104 3.00 0.80 12.31
N ARG A 105 2.12 0.87 13.32
CA ARG A 105 2.49 1.26 14.68
C ARG A 105 3.49 0.29 15.31
N ILE A 106 3.34 -1.02 15.09
CA ILE A 106 4.25 -2.05 15.63
C ILE A 106 5.64 -1.93 15.01
N ILE A 107 5.74 -1.76 13.69
CA ILE A 107 7.05 -1.67 13.02
C ILE A 107 7.80 -0.37 13.34
N HIS A 108 7.11 0.66 13.86
CA HIS A 108 7.75 1.87 14.40
C HIS A 108 8.31 1.70 15.81
N HIS A 109 8.05 0.58 16.47
CA HIS A 109 8.71 0.26 17.74
C HIS A 109 10.21 0.02 17.51
N ASN A 110 11.07 0.54 18.40
CA ASN A 110 12.54 0.59 18.25
C ASN A 110 13.17 -0.72 17.75
N PHE A 111 12.67 -1.86 18.22
CA PHE A 111 13.16 -3.19 17.84
C PHE A 111 12.94 -3.52 16.35
N PHE A 112 11.77 -3.18 15.81
CA PHE A 112 11.38 -3.48 14.43
C PHE A 112 11.75 -2.36 13.46
N TYR A 113 11.74 -1.11 13.92
CA TYR A 113 11.97 0.06 13.06
C TYR A 113 13.30 -0.03 12.34
N LYS A 114 14.39 -0.29 13.09
CA LYS A 114 15.73 -0.30 12.52
C LYS A 114 15.89 -1.36 11.42
N SER A 115 15.26 -2.52 11.56
CA SER A 115 15.42 -3.67 10.67
C SER A 115 14.40 -3.73 9.53
N ILE A 116 13.20 -3.21 9.73
CA ILE A 116 12.08 -3.35 8.79
C ILE A 116 11.80 -2.01 8.09
N HIS A 117 11.54 -0.96 8.86
CA HIS A 117 10.85 0.24 8.36
C HIS A 117 11.75 1.48 8.17
N SER A 118 12.97 1.47 8.73
CA SER A 118 13.93 2.57 8.61
C SER A 118 14.27 2.92 7.16
N LYS A 119 14.20 1.94 6.25
CA LYS A 119 14.47 2.14 4.82
C LYS A 119 13.41 2.99 4.14
N HIS A 120 12.15 2.74 4.47
CA HIS A 120 11.02 3.50 3.94
C HIS A 120 11.09 4.97 4.37
N HIS A 121 11.51 5.23 5.61
CA HIS A 121 11.72 6.58 6.15
C HIS A 121 13.08 7.21 5.82
N GLU A 122 13.87 6.61 4.94
CA GLU A 122 15.16 7.19 4.56
C GLU A 122 14.99 8.56 3.88
N ASN A 123 13.88 8.75 3.16
CA ASN A 123 13.47 10.03 2.60
C ASN A 123 12.39 10.67 3.50
N THR A 124 12.66 11.87 4.02
CA THR A 124 11.67 12.68 4.77
C THR A 124 10.87 13.62 3.86
N VAL A 125 11.43 13.95 2.68
CA VAL A 125 10.72 14.57 1.56
C VAL A 125 10.39 13.46 0.57
N ILE A 126 9.13 13.05 0.59
CA ILE A 126 8.64 11.90 -0.16
C ILE A 126 7.88 12.31 -1.42
N TYR A 127 7.89 11.39 -2.38
CA TYR A 127 7.13 11.44 -3.62
C TYR A 127 6.38 10.13 -3.82
N PRO A 128 5.32 10.10 -4.65
CA PRO A 128 4.51 8.90 -4.84
C PRO A 128 5.31 7.62 -5.12
N ILE A 129 6.34 7.69 -5.96
CA ILE A 129 7.18 6.53 -6.27
C ILE A 129 8.02 6.01 -5.10
N ASP A 130 8.25 6.84 -4.07
CA ASP A 130 9.02 6.44 -2.88
C ASP A 130 8.26 5.41 -2.03
N SER A 131 6.95 5.24 -2.25
CA SER A 131 6.16 4.17 -1.61
C SER A 131 6.67 2.76 -1.88
N ILE A 132 7.39 2.54 -2.99
CA ILE A 132 8.05 1.26 -3.30
C ILE A 132 9.54 1.25 -2.93
N TYR A 133 10.08 2.35 -2.41
CA TYR A 133 11.45 2.42 -1.87
C TYR A 133 11.49 1.93 -0.43
N VAL A 134 11.35 0.62 -0.27
CA VAL A 134 11.12 -0.03 1.02
C VAL A 134 11.83 -1.39 1.06
N GLY A 135 12.05 -1.93 2.25
CA GLY A 135 12.64 -3.27 2.42
C GLY A 135 11.68 -4.39 2.00
N PRO A 136 12.15 -5.55 1.52
CA PRO A 136 11.30 -6.64 1.03
C PRO A 136 10.32 -7.20 2.08
N LEU A 137 10.74 -7.28 3.35
CA LEU A 137 9.88 -7.74 4.43
C LEU A 137 8.75 -6.74 4.73
N ASP A 138 9.07 -5.44 4.78
CA ASP A 138 8.11 -4.37 5.06
C ASP A 138 6.99 -4.34 4.01
N ILE A 139 7.35 -4.27 2.73
CA ILE A 139 6.34 -4.26 1.67
C ILE A 139 5.54 -5.58 1.58
N PHE A 140 6.15 -6.72 1.92
CA PHE A 140 5.41 -7.99 1.98
C PHE A 140 4.36 -7.98 3.11
N LEU A 141 4.72 -7.46 4.28
CA LEU A 141 3.78 -7.29 5.41
C LEU A 141 2.69 -6.26 5.08
N TYR A 142 3.06 -5.13 4.46
CA TYR A 142 2.12 -4.14 3.92
C TYR A 142 1.08 -4.80 2.99
N ILE A 143 1.53 -5.57 1.99
CA ILE A 143 0.63 -6.22 1.04
C ILE A 143 -0.24 -7.28 1.72
N THR A 144 0.32 -7.99 2.70
CA THR A 144 -0.43 -8.97 3.50
C THR A 144 -1.59 -8.29 4.24
N CYS A 145 -1.38 -7.08 4.79
CA CYS A 145 -2.46 -6.30 5.41
C CYS A 145 -3.61 -6.05 4.43
N LEU A 146 -3.31 -5.76 3.15
CA LEU A 146 -4.34 -5.53 2.12
C LEU A 146 -5.13 -6.79 1.74
N HIS A 147 -4.59 -7.99 1.99
CA HIS A 147 -5.25 -9.28 1.69
C HIS A 147 -6.04 -9.84 2.87
N ILE A 148 -5.73 -9.45 4.11
CA ILE A 148 -6.38 -9.94 5.33
C ILE A 148 -7.92 -9.90 5.27
N PRO A 149 -8.58 -8.86 4.72
CA PRO A 149 -10.04 -8.84 4.65
C PRO A 149 -10.66 -10.05 3.96
N ILE A 150 -10.00 -10.72 3.01
CA ILE A 150 -10.55 -11.93 2.35
C ILE A 150 -10.75 -13.08 3.36
N TYR A 151 -9.87 -13.21 4.35
CA TYR A 151 -9.97 -14.28 5.34
C TYR A 151 -11.06 -14.02 6.39
N LEU A 152 -11.47 -12.75 6.53
CA LEU A 152 -12.48 -12.31 7.52
C LEU A 152 -13.85 -12.11 6.87
N LEU A 153 -13.89 -11.68 5.62
CA LEU A 153 -15.08 -11.36 4.86
C LEU A 153 -15.18 -12.29 3.65
N ARG A 154 -16.35 -12.90 3.44
CA ARG A 154 -16.65 -13.64 2.21
C ARG A 154 -16.96 -12.68 1.07
N VAL A 155 -15.94 -12.01 0.54
CA VAL A 155 -16.04 -11.09 -0.60
C VAL A 155 -15.96 -11.84 -1.93
N ASP A 156 -16.52 -11.25 -2.98
CA ASP A 156 -16.30 -11.69 -4.35
C ASP A 156 -15.02 -11.06 -4.93
N LEU A 157 -14.59 -11.57 -6.10
CA LEU A 157 -13.40 -11.08 -6.79
C LEU A 157 -13.50 -9.60 -7.18
N PHE A 158 -14.70 -9.09 -7.46
CA PHE A 158 -14.90 -7.71 -7.86
C PHE A 158 -14.61 -6.75 -6.71
N ILE A 159 -15.23 -6.98 -5.54
CA ILE A 159 -15.02 -6.18 -4.32
C ILE A 159 -13.54 -6.20 -3.93
N TYR A 160 -12.91 -7.37 -4.00
CA TYR A 160 -11.49 -7.49 -3.72
C TYR A 160 -10.64 -6.64 -4.68
N CYS A 161 -10.80 -6.81 -5.99
CA CYS A 161 -10.01 -6.12 -7.00
C CYS A 161 -10.21 -4.60 -6.92
N ILE A 162 -11.44 -4.11 -6.73
CA ILE A 162 -11.70 -2.67 -6.65
C ILE A 162 -11.12 -2.06 -5.38
N CYS A 163 -11.25 -2.72 -4.22
CA CYS A 163 -10.68 -2.23 -2.97
C CYS A 163 -9.15 -2.23 -3.04
N LEU A 164 -8.54 -3.31 -3.55
CA LEU A 164 -7.08 -3.39 -3.70
C LEU A 164 -6.57 -2.33 -4.68
N TYR A 165 -7.22 -2.14 -5.83
CA TYR A 165 -6.89 -1.08 -6.78
C TYR A 165 -6.93 0.30 -6.11
N ILE A 166 -8.03 0.63 -5.42
CA ILE A 166 -8.18 1.91 -4.74
C ILE A 166 -7.07 2.11 -3.69
N TYR A 167 -6.81 1.13 -2.84
CA TYR A 167 -5.81 1.25 -1.79
C TYR A 167 -4.38 1.31 -2.31
N VAL A 168 -4.05 0.63 -3.41
CA VAL A 168 -2.73 0.77 -4.03
C VAL A 168 -2.58 2.16 -4.65
N VAL A 169 -3.60 2.69 -5.34
CA VAL A 169 -3.59 4.08 -5.84
C VAL A 169 -3.40 5.07 -4.69
N LEU A 170 -4.19 4.94 -3.62
CA LEU A 170 -4.12 5.81 -2.44
C LEU A 170 -2.77 5.69 -1.73
N GLY A 171 -2.19 4.49 -1.65
CA GLY A 171 -0.85 4.24 -1.12
C GLY A 171 0.21 5.04 -1.86
N PHE A 172 0.19 5.05 -3.20
CA PHE A 172 1.07 5.91 -4.00
C PHE A 172 0.82 7.39 -3.72
N ILE A 173 -0.41 7.88 -3.88
CA ILE A 173 -0.66 9.33 -3.82
C ILE A 173 -0.59 9.89 -2.38
N SER A 174 -0.70 9.07 -1.34
CA SER A 174 -0.49 9.48 0.06
C SER A 174 0.94 9.93 0.34
N HIS A 175 1.92 9.47 -0.45
CA HIS A 175 3.31 9.96 -0.42
C HIS A 175 3.45 11.31 -1.15
N SER A 176 2.43 12.15 -1.05
CA SER A 176 2.38 13.50 -1.55
C SER A 176 1.31 14.28 -0.80
N SER A 177 1.21 15.58 -1.01
CA SER A 177 0.14 16.42 -0.45
C SER A 177 -1.15 16.42 -1.28
N ILE A 178 -1.29 15.53 -2.28
CA ILE A 178 -2.46 15.50 -3.20
C ILE A 178 -3.77 15.23 -2.47
N LEU A 179 -3.77 14.24 -1.56
CA LEU A 179 -4.93 13.94 -0.74
C LEU A 179 -4.99 14.94 0.41
N TYR A 180 -4.01 14.85 1.32
CA TYR A 180 -3.76 15.72 2.45
C TYR A 180 -2.45 15.27 3.12
N ASN A 181 -1.94 16.04 4.08
CA ASN A 181 -0.56 15.87 4.57
C ASN A 181 -0.35 14.74 5.61
N HIS A 182 -1.31 13.82 5.82
CA HIS A 182 -1.23 12.84 6.92
C HIS A 182 0.03 11.97 6.86
N HIS A 183 0.29 11.30 5.75
CA HIS A 183 1.48 10.47 5.61
C HIS A 183 2.77 11.29 5.41
N VAL A 184 2.66 12.50 4.85
CA VAL A 184 3.79 13.45 4.78
C VAL A 184 4.24 13.89 6.19
N ILE A 185 3.31 14.12 7.10
CA ILE A 185 3.59 14.42 8.52
C ILE A 185 4.16 13.18 9.21
N HIS A 186 3.65 11.99 8.88
CA HIS A 186 4.16 10.73 9.39
C HIS A 186 5.67 10.57 9.08
N HIS A 187 6.10 10.78 7.83
CA HIS A 187 7.53 10.73 7.43
C HIS A 187 8.43 11.78 8.10
N LYS A 188 7.84 12.79 8.76
CA LYS A 188 8.59 13.83 9.47
C LYS A 188 8.63 13.62 10.97
N LEU A 189 7.53 13.13 11.56
CA LEU A 189 7.38 13.02 13.01
C LEU A 189 7.52 11.58 13.53
N PHE A 190 7.36 10.56 12.67
CA PHE A 190 7.56 9.13 12.93
C PHE A 190 6.64 8.51 14.01
N ARG A 191 5.94 9.32 14.80
CA ARG A 191 5.17 8.91 15.98
C ARG A 191 3.66 9.13 15.89
N TYR A 192 3.20 9.60 14.73
CA TYR A 192 1.81 9.96 14.47
C TYR A 192 1.40 9.46 13.10
N ASN A 193 0.10 9.41 12.83
CA ASN A 193 -0.47 9.15 11.51
C ASN A 193 -0.09 7.76 10.94
N TYR A 194 -0.48 6.71 11.65
CA TYR A 194 -0.18 5.32 11.29
C TYR A 194 -1.20 4.67 10.34
N CYS A 195 -2.41 5.20 10.21
CA CYS A 195 -3.38 4.71 9.22
C CYS A 195 -2.84 4.85 7.79
N LEU A 196 -3.43 4.13 6.84
CA LEU A 196 -2.96 4.17 5.46
C LEU A 196 -3.51 5.42 4.75
N VAL A 197 -4.82 5.65 4.88
CA VAL A 197 -5.49 6.76 4.20
C VAL A 197 -6.56 7.41 5.05
N ILE A 198 -7.32 6.65 5.83
CA ILE A 198 -8.41 7.20 6.65
C ILE A 198 -7.95 7.19 8.11
N PRO A 199 -7.80 8.35 8.78
CA PRO A 199 -7.16 8.45 10.09
C PRO A 199 -8.09 8.00 11.23
N MET A 200 -9.00 7.05 10.99
CA MET A 200 -10.02 6.65 11.96
C MET A 200 -9.39 6.03 13.22
N PHE A 201 -8.36 5.21 13.06
CA PHE A 201 -7.67 4.58 14.19
C PHE A 201 -6.61 5.50 14.80
N ASP A 202 -6.04 6.41 14.01
CA ASP A 202 -5.23 7.49 14.55
C ASP A 202 -6.04 8.40 15.48
N LEU A 203 -7.27 8.75 15.10
CA LEU A 203 -8.18 9.53 15.94
C LEU A 203 -8.62 8.73 17.16
N LEU A 204 -8.97 7.45 16.99
CA LEU A 204 -9.44 6.59 18.08
C LEU A 204 -8.36 6.36 19.17
N PHE A 205 -7.10 6.25 18.77
CA PHE A 205 -5.98 5.94 19.67
C PHE A 205 -5.06 7.13 19.95
N ASP A 206 -5.51 8.34 19.64
CA ASP A 206 -4.80 9.61 19.90
C ASP A 206 -3.38 9.65 19.30
N THR A 207 -3.26 9.17 18.06
CA THR A 207 -2.03 9.26 17.25
C THR A 207 -2.20 10.11 16.00
N TYR A 208 -3.29 10.87 15.87
CA TYR A 208 -3.53 11.78 14.74
C TYR A 208 -2.79 13.12 14.89
N ARG A 209 -2.26 13.63 13.79
CA ARG A 209 -1.64 14.95 13.72
C ARG A 209 -1.91 15.63 12.38
N GLU A 210 -2.47 16.84 12.44
CA GLU A 210 -2.83 17.64 11.26
C GLU A 210 -1.69 18.60 10.81
N GLN A 211 -0.82 19.00 11.74
CA GLN A 211 0.24 19.99 11.49
C GLN A 211 1.58 19.56 12.12
N MET A 212 2.68 19.96 11.49
CA MET A 212 4.04 19.78 11.99
C MET A 212 4.27 20.50 13.31
#